data_AF-A0A2V3UG06-F1
#
_entry.id   AF-A0A2V3UG06-F1
#
_cell.length_a   1.000
_cell.length_b   1.000
_cell.length_c   1.000
_cell.angle_alpha   90.00
_cell.angle_beta   90.00
_cell.angle_gamma   90.00
#
_symmetry.space_group_name_H-M   'P 1'
#
loop_
_entity.id
_entity.type
_entity.pdbx_description
1 polymer ?
#
loop_
_entity_poly.entity_id
_entity_poly.type
_entity_poly.pdbx_seq_one_letter_code
_entity_poly.pdbx_strand_id
1 'polypeptide(L)'
;MSELGFDRLLAIYRATRFDPRGEDGSLAIATGEVLTDLREIYTQPEIGKAAGIEPLSDPAKLRIGDEVRIRVGPPRLSIGRIVRSLDELLESRRARLKEPDTYFIIEGALDHSTTPVPDEITRYRTALEIVALFVKAAAYLDEIREELVFIHEGKFVTPVVYDVALLKRLSMSDADRLLGHFADDVHIDQKLAILSESICRLSAPRSAASRFTYLLDNLDEMEKEVRNGYKLFASSFSYAKIRGEIEAARVDYVSKIHKTLIDIQGQLLGIPVATVIVASQLKTAKSCGLEFWTNIAILGGAWIFVGLLAIAIVNQWVTLGSISQEIDGQRKRLEQDYAAIAAQFMDLFSKLGGRICWHRAALIGIGVVAIAGAAFATYVFLRITPVEISTCIAAAWL
;
A
#
# COMPACT_ATOMS: atom_id res chain seq x y z
N MET A 1 -6.37 1.91 56.16
CA MET A 1 -6.13 0.45 56.21
C MET A 1 -5.40 0.09 54.95
N SER A 2 -4.10 -0.21 55.03
CA SER A 2 -3.32 -0.62 53.85
C SER A 2 -3.78 -2.01 53.44
N GLU A 3 -4.48 -2.13 52.32
CA GLU A 3 -4.73 -3.44 51.71
C GLU A 3 -3.38 -4.09 51.39
N LEU A 4 -3.23 -5.36 51.75
CA LEU A 4 -2.04 -6.13 51.45
C LEU A 4 -1.94 -6.30 49.92
N GLY A 5 -1.01 -5.59 49.28
CA GLY A 5 -0.80 -5.65 47.83
C GLY A 5 -0.19 -6.98 47.36
N PHE A 6 -0.32 -7.28 46.07
CA PHE A 6 0.19 -8.53 45.49
C PHE A 6 1.72 -8.67 45.62
N ASP A 7 2.48 -7.57 45.53
CA ASP A 7 3.95 -7.62 45.64
C ASP A 7 4.43 -8.19 46.99
N ARG A 8 3.69 -7.89 48.07
CA ARG A 8 3.94 -8.43 49.40
C ARG A 8 3.65 -9.93 49.46
N LEU A 9 2.56 -10.37 48.84
CA LEU A 9 2.24 -11.79 48.70
C LEU A 9 3.25 -12.52 47.81
N LEU A 10 3.72 -11.88 46.75
CA LEU A 10 4.70 -12.44 45.83
C LEU A 10 6.02 -12.77 46.53
N ALA A 11 6.47 -11.91 47.47
CA ALA A 11 7.63 -12.20 48.30
C ALA A 11 7.44 -13.46 49.16
N ILE A 12 6.24 -13.65 49.72
CA ILE A 12 5.89 -14.86 50.48
C ILE A 12 5.85 -16.08 49.55
N TYR A 13 5.22 -15.99 48.39
CA TYR A 13 5.11 -17.10 47.44
C TYR A 13 6.47 -17.55 46.93
N ARG A 14 7.35 -16.61 46.56
CA ARG A 14 8.73 -16.92 46.13
C ARG A 14 9.56 -17.59 47.22
N ALA A 15 9.31 -17.25 48.49
CA ALA A 15 9.99 -17.85 49.63
C ALA A 15 9.36 -19.19 50.09
N THR A 16 8.25 -19.59 49.48
CA THR A 16 7.51 -20.81 49.84
C THR A 16 7.89 -21.97 48.93
N ARG A 17 8.31 -23.08 49.52
CA ARG A 17 8.40 -24.37 48.85
C ARG A 17 7.07 -25.09 48.97
N PHE A 18 6.25 -24.98 47.93
CA PHE A 18 4.94 -25.61 47.86
C PHE A 18 5.03 -27.13 47.77
N ASP A 19 4.02 -27.82 48.29
CA ASP A 19 3.80 -29.24 48.07
C ASP A 19 3.28 -29.52 46.64
N PRO A 20 3.20 -30.79 46.19
CA PRO A 20 2.69 -31.12 44.85
C PRO A 20 1.24 -30.71 44.61
N ARG A 21 0.47 -30.43 45.66
CA ARG A 21 -0.92 -29.94 45.54
C ARG A 21 -1.00 -28.42 45.56
N GLY A 22 0.09 -27.70 45.82
CA GLY A 22 0.10 -26.25 45.90
C GLY A 22 -0.77 -25.63 47.00
N GLU A 23 -1.28 -26.43 47.94
CA GLU A 23 -2.20 -25.99 48.99
C GLU A 23 -1.46 -25.74 50.32
N ASP A 24 -0.45 -26.55 50.60
CA ASP A 24 0.43 -26.41 51.75
C ASP A 24 1.87 -26.19 51.27
N GLY A 25 2.69 -25.54 52.09
CA GLY A 25 4.09 -25.26 51.75
C GLY A 25 4.97 -24.99 52.95
N SER A 26 6.27 -25.04 52.72
CA SER A 26 7.30 -24.68 53.69
C SER A 26 7.87 -23.31 53.34
N LEU A 27 7.57 -22.30 54.14
CA LEU A 27 8.03 -20.92 53.96
C LEU A 27 9.31 -20.68 54.74
N ALA A 28 10.37 -20.26 54.04
CA ALA A 28 11.60 -19.79 54.67
C ALA A 28 11.50 -18.29 54.97
N ILE A 29 11.54 -17.92 56.26
CA ILE A 29 11.48 -16.52 56.68
C ILE A 29 12.87 -15.88 56.54
N ALA A 30 13.25 -15.55 55.31
CA ALA A 30 14.60 -15.05 55.01
C ALA A 30 14.79 -13.55 55.31
N THR A 31 13.72 -12.75 55.24
CA THR A 31 13.78 -11.28 55.38
C THR A 31 12.84 -10.76 56.47
N GLY A 32 13.15 -9.57 56.99
CA GLY A 32 12.28 -8.89 57.96
C GLY A 32 10.94 -8.45 57.36
N GLU A 33 10.88 -8.21 56.05
CA GLU A 33 9.64 -7.90 55.32
C GLU A 33 8.70 -9.10 55.33
N VAL A 34 9.18 -10.29 54.93
CA VAL A 34 8.38 -11.53 54.96
C VAL A 34 7.88 -11.83 56.36
N LEU A 35 8.70 -11.63 57.39
CA LEU A 35 8.27 -11.81 58.79
C LEU A 35 7.18 -10.83 59.20
N THR A 36 7.30 -9.56 58.79
CA THR A 36 6.32 -8.51 59.11
C THR A 36 4.99 -8.79 58.43
N ASP A 37 5.02 -9.14 57.15
CA ASP A 37 3.86 -9.44 56.33
C ASP A 37 3.13 -10.69 56.87
N LEU A 38 3.88 -11.75 57.21
CA LEU A 38 3.31 -12.97 57.76
C LEU A 38 2.66 -12.73 59.14
N ARG A 39 3.28 -11.92 60.00
CA ARG A 39 2.69 -11.53 61.29
C ARG A 39 1.43 -10.70 61.11
N GLU A 40 1.40 -9.78 60.13
CA GLU A 40 0.22 -8.99 59.82
C GLU A 40 -0.94 -9.89 59.37
N ILE A 41 -0.69 -10.80 58.43
CA ILE A 41 -1.64 -11.81 57.93
C ILE A 41 -2.19 -12.68 59.08
N TYR A 42 -1.32 -13.16 59.97
CA TYR A 42 -1.71 -14.08 61.04
C TYR A 42 -2.45 -13.37 62.19
N THR A 43 -2.16 -12.09 62.43
CA THR A 43 -2.77 -11.32 63.52
C THR A 43 -4.08 -10.67 63.11
N GLN A 44 -4.27 -10.38 61.81
CA GLN A 44 -5.46 -9.74 61.28
C GLN A 44 -6.29 -10.71 60.42
N PRO A 45 -7.40 -11.27 60.95
CA PRO A 45 -8.18 -12.29 60.24
C PRO A 45 -8.72 -11.85 58.87
N GLU A 46 -9.05 -10.57 58.70
CA GLU A 46 -9.55 -10.04 57.42
C GLU A 46 -8.45 -10.01 56.36
N ILE A 47 -7.21 -9.70 56.74
CA ILE A 47 -6.04 -9.74 55.84
C ILE A 47 -5.69 -11.20 55.52
N GLY A 48 -5.68 -12.09 56.51
CA GLY A 48 -5.45 -13.53 56.29
C GLY A 48 -6.43 -14.14 55.28
N LYS A 49 -7.73 -13.88 55.45
CA LYS A 49 -8.77 -14.30 54.49
C LYS A 49 -8.60 -13.66 53.11
N ALA A 50 -8.20 -12.40 53.05
CA ALA A 50 -7.99 -11.71 51.78
C ALA A 50 -6.77 -12.26 51.02
N ALA A 51 -5.68 -12.54 51.73
CA ALA A 51 -4.46 -13.16 51.23
C ALA A 51 -4.63 -14.63 50.87
N GLY A 52 -5.66 -15.30 51.40
CA GLY A 52 -5.83 -16.74 51.26
C GLY A 52 -4.82 -17.54 52.08
N ILE A 53 -4.18 -16.95 53.10
CA ILE A 53 -3.15 -17.63 53.90
C ILE A 53 -3.70 -17.91 55.29
N GLU A 54 -3.67 -19.19 55.70
CA GLU A 54 -4.12 -19.61 57.02
C GLU A 54 -2.95 -19.75 58.01
N PRO A 55 -3.13 -19.31 59.26
CA PRO A 55 -2.11 -19.45 60.29
C PRO A 55 -2.00 -20.91 60.76
N LEU A 56 -0.82 -21.53 60.55
CA LEU A 56 -0.50 -22.86 61.07
C LEU A 56 0.47 -22.81 62.27
N SER A 57 0.87 -21.62 62.70
CA SER A 57 1.82 -21.41 63.79
C SER A 57 1.53 -20.11 64.54
N ASP A 58 1.97 -20.03 65.79
CA ASP A 58 1.80 -18.85 66.65
C ASP A 58 2.65 -17.67 66.13
N PRO A 59 2.03 -16.54 65.73
CA PRO A 59 2.74 -15.41 65.13
C PRO A 59 3.79 -14.78 66.04
N ALA A 60 3.63 -14.89 67.37
CA ALA A 60 4.57 -14.33 68.34
C ALA A 60 5.91 -15.08 68.39
N LYS A 61 5.94 -16.33 67.89
CA LYS A 61 7.12 -17.20 67.93
C LYS A 61 7.96 -17.17 66.66
N LEU A 62 7.44 -16.59 65.58
CA LEU A 62 8.11 -16.51 64.28
C LEU A 62 9.36 -15.62 64.34
N ARG A 63 10.49 -16.10 63.82
CA ARG A 63 11.77 -15.38 63.74
C ARG A 63 12.35 -15.48 62.33
N ILE A 64 13.21 -14.52 61.98
CA ILE A 64 14.01 -14.59 60.75
C ILE A 64 14.94 -15.80 60.84
N GLY A 65 14.99 -16.60 59.78
CA GLY A 65 15.73 -17.87 59.71
C GLY A 65 14.88 -19.11 60.00
N ASP A 66 13.64 -18.95 60.48
CA ASP A 66 12.73 -20.07 60.70
C ASP A 66 12.19 -20.60 59.36
N GLU A 67 11.94 -21.91 59.33
CA GLU A 67 11.17 -22.56 58.28
C GLU A 67 9.82 -23.00 58.86
N VAL A 68 8.74 -22.44 58.34
CA VAL A 68 7.39 -22.62 58.88
C VAL A 68 6.45 -23.20 57.85
N ARG A 69 5.57 -24.10 58.27
CA ARG A 69 4.50 -24.55 57.39
C ARG A 69 3.45 -23.47 57.25
N ILE A 70 3.03 -23.22 56.01
CA ILE A 70 1.92 -22.34 55.69
C ILE A 70 0.92 -23.08 54.82
N ARG A 71 -0.35 -22.69 54.93
CA ARG A 71 -1.40 -23.09 54.00
C ARG A 71 -1.77 -21.90 53.15
N VAL A 72 -1.73 -22.09 51.83
CA VAL A 72 -1.99 -21.05 50.84
C VAL A 72 -3.15 -21.50 49.96
N GLY A 73 -4.28 -20.83 50.12
CA GLY A 73 -5.41 -20.87 49.21
C GLY A 73 -5.40 -19.70 48.22
N PRO A 74 -6.42 -19.60 47.36
CA PRO A 74 -6.54 -18.50 46.42
C PRO A 74 -6.77 -17.18 47.17
N PRO A 75 -5.96 -16.13 46.91
CA PRO A 75 -6.25 -14.80 47.44
C PRO A 75 -7.54 -14.26 46.80
N ARG A 76 -8.06 -13.17 47.36
CA ARG A 76 -9.13 -12.40 46.70
C ARG A 76 -8.67 -12.03 45.29
N LEU A 77 -9.56 -12.23 44.32
CA LEU A 77 -9.29 -11.97 42.90
C LEU A 77 -8.85 -10.52 42.60
N SER A 78 -9.23 -9.57 43.46
CA SER A 78 -8.80 -8.16 43.36
C SER A 78 -7.33 -7.93 43.75
N ILE A 79 -6.72 -8.85 44.50
CA ILE A 79 -5.32 -8.78 44.90
C ILE A 79 -4.45 -9.47 43.86
N GLY A 80 -4.79 -10.69 43.48
CA GLY A 80 -4.14 -11.39 42.38
C GLY A 80 -4.56 -12.84 42.30
N ARG A 81 -3.74 -13.66 41.64
CA ARG A 81 -4.04 -15.07 41.42
C ARG A 81 -2.83 -15.93 41.73
N ILE A 82 -3.06 -17.07 42.39
CA ILE A 82 -2.08 -18.14 42.51
C ILE A 82 -2.67 -19.37 41.81
N VAL A 83 -1.87 -20.02 40.98
CA VAL A 83 -2.25 -21.22 40.21
C VAL A 83 -1.12 -22.23 40.24
N ARG A 84 -1.42 -23.51 40.04
CA ARG A 84 -0.43 -24.58 40.05
C ARG A 84 0.44 -24.56 38.80
N SER A 85 -0.20 -24.47 37.64
CA SER A 85 0.44 -24.58 36.33
C SER A 85 -0.09 -23.54 35.35
N LEU A 86 0.55 -23.44 34.19
CA LEU A 86 0.07 -22.60 33.09
C LEU A 86 -1.30 -23.08 32.55
N ASP A 87 -1.59 -24.38 32.61
CA ASP A 87 -2.91 -24.91 32.23
C ASP A 87 -4.02 -24.30 33.09
N GLU A 88 -3.83 -24.25 34.41
CA GLU A 88 -4.79 -23.64 35.33
C GLU A 88 -4.92 -22.12 35.13
N LEU A 89 -3.83 -21.44 34.74
CA LEU A 89 -3.91 -20.03 34.33
C LEU A 89 -4.84 -19.85 33.12
N LEU A 90 -4.72 -20.72 32.11
CA LEU A 90 -5.50 -20.69 30.87
C LEU A 90 -6.94 -21.23 31.01
N GLU A 91 -7.30 -21.85 32.14
CA GLU A 91 -8.71 -22.09 32.50
C GLU A 91 -9.45 -20.78 32.70
N SER A 92 -8.74 -19.75 33.18
CA SER A 92 -9.25 -18.38 33.12
C SER A 92 -9.26 -17.94 31.67
N ARG A 93 -10.44 -18.09 31.07
CA ARG A 93 -10.89 -17.50 29.83
C ARG A 93 -10.18 -16.16 29.48
N ARG A 94 -10.23 -15.15 30.37
CA ARG A 94 -9.59 -13.85 30.16
C ARG A 94 -8.08 -13.90 29.97
N ALA A 95 -7.40 -14.85 30.62
CA ALA A 95 -5.96 -15.04 30.47
C ALA A 95 -5.57 -15.45 29.04
N ARG A 96 -6.52 -15.90 28.21
CA ARG A 96 -6.28 -16.18 26.79
C ARG A 96 -6.26 -14.93 25.92
N LEU A 97 -6.86 -13.84 26.40
CA LEU A 97 -6.94 -12.57 25.69
C LEU A 97 -5.86 -11.58 26.14
N LYS A 98 -5.54 -11.57 27.44
CA LYS A 98 -4.55 -10.68 28.04
C LYS A 98 -3.85 -11.38 29.20
N GLU A 99 -2.53 -11.22 29.30
CA GLU A 99 -1.76 -11.65 30.47
C GLU A 99 -2.31 -10.93 31.73
N PRO A 100 -2.63 -11.67 32.81
CA PRO A 100 -3.04 -11.05 34.07
C PRO A 100 -1.91 -10.19 34.66
N ASP A 101 -2.25 -9.02 35.20
CA ASP A 101 -1.24 -8.12 35.77
C ASP A 101 -0.63 -8.69 37.08
N THR A 102 -1.38 -9.52 37.83
CA THR A 102 -0.96 -10.12 39.10
C THR A 102 -1.24 -11.61 39.15
N TYR A 103 -0.22 -12.43 38.93
CA TYR A 103 -0.29 -13.88 39.08
C TYR A 103 1.02 -14.50 39.59
N PHE A 104 0.91 -15.70 40.16
CA PHE A 104 2.03 -16.58 40.50
C PHE A 104 1.68 -18.02 40.10
N ILE A 105 2.58 -18.66 39.35
CA ILE A 105 2.50 -20.08 38.97
C ILE A 105 3.46 -20.85 39.87
N ILE A 106 2.93 -21.81 40.62
CA ILE A 106 3.70 -22.60 41.59
C ILE A 106 4.74 -23.46 40.87
N GLU A 107 4.34 -24.14 39.80
CA GLU A 107 5.27 -24.88 38.94
C GLU A 107 6.28 -23.92 38.30
N GLY A 108 7.55 -24.12 38.62
CA GLY A 108 8.64 -23.24 38.15
C GLY A 108 8.76 -21.93 38.93
N ALA A 109 7.90 -21.66 39.92
CA ALA A 109 7.87 -20.42 40.70
C ALA A 109 7.88 -19.16 39.82
N LEU A 110 6.93 -19.10 38.88
CA LEU A 110 6.89 -18.10 37.82
C LEU A 110 5.93 -16.97 38.14
N ASP A 111 6.30 -15.76 37.74
CA ASP A 111 5.50 -14.56 37.80
C ASP A 111 5.83 -13.63 36.63
N HIS A 112 5.11 -12.51 36.53
CA HIS A 112 5.29 -11.55 35.43
C HIS A 112 6.72 -11.02 35.27
N SER A 113 7.51 -10.99 36.37
CA SER A 113 8.87 -10.43 36.43
C SER A 113 9.99 -11.49 36.44
N THR A 114 9.67 -12.78 36.33
CA THR A 114 10.67 -13.86 36.32
C THR A 114 11.67 -13.69 35.17
N THR A 115 12.96 -13.73 35.49
CA THR A 115 14.07 -13.58 34.53
C THR A 115 15.15 -14.64 34.78
N PRO A 116 15.65 -15.35 33.75
CA PRO A 116 15.22 -15.31 32.35
C PRO A 116 13.80 -15.86 32.17
N VAL A 117 13.09 -15.35 31.16
CA VAL A 117 11.72 -15.78 30.87
C VAL A 117 11.74 -17.22 30.35
N PRO A 118 11.02 -18.17 30.97
CA PRO A 118 10.94 -19.55 30.47
C PRO A 118 10.29 -19.63 29.10
N ASP A 119 10.69 -20.63 28.29
CA ASP A 119 10.17 -20.82 26.92
C ASP A 119 8.64 -20.95 26.87
N GLU A 120 8.03 -21.60 27.86
CA GLU A 120 6.56 -21.75 27.95
C GLU A 120 5.85 -20.40 28.11
N ILE A 121 6.43 -19.47 28.90
CA ILE A 121 5.89 -18.11 29.08
C ILE A 121 6.14 -17.26 27.84
N THR A 122 7.30 -17.42 27.19
CA THR A 122 7.58 -16.75 25.91
C THR A 122 6.54 -17.14 24.85
N ARG A 123 6.24 -18.44 24.71
CA ARG A 123 5.21 -18.93 23.78
C ARG A 123 3.81 -18.41 24.12
N TYR A 124 3.47 -18.37 25.41
CA TYR A 124 2.21 -17.79 25.87
C TYR A 124 2.10 -16.30 25.48
N ARG A 125 3.14 -15.50 25.73
CA ARG A 125 3.17 -14.08 25.36
C ARG A 125 3.10 -13.87 23.85
N THR A 126 3.79 -14.69 23.06
CA THR A 126 3.66 -14.65 21.59
C THR A 126 2.25 -15.01 21.12
N ALA A 127 1.58 -15.97 21.76
CA ALA A 127 0.17 -16.25 21.47
C ALA A 127 -0.73 -15.04 21.76
N LEU A 128 -0.48 -14.32 22.87
CA LEU A 128 -1.19 -13.07 23.17
C LEU A 128 -0.93 -11.96 22.16
N GLU A 129 0.29 -11.83 21.64
CA GLU A 129 0.59 -10.89 20.56
C GLU A 129 -0.18 -11.23 19.27
N ILE A 130 -0.29 -12.51 18.94
CA ILE A 130 -1.11 -12.96 17.81
C ILE A 130 -2.59 -12.68 18.06
N VAL A 131 -3.10 -12.92 19.28
CA VAL A 131 -4.48 -12.55 19.66
C VAL A 131 -4.68 -11.05 19.45
N ALA A 132 -3.76 -10.20 19.93
CA ALA A 132 -3.85 -8.76 19.77
C ALA A 132 -3.85 -8.34 18.30
N LEU A 133 -3.03 -8.98 17.45
CA LEU A 133 -3.05 -8.76 16.00
C LEU A 133 -4.39 -9.16 15.38
N PHE A 134 -4.94 -10.32 15.77
CA PHE A 134 -6.23 -10.79 15.25
C PHE A 134 -7.39 -9.90 15.70
N VAL A 135 -7.33 -9.34 16.91
CA VAL A 135 -8.28 -8.32 17.39
C VAL A 135 -8.24 -7.09 16.50
N LYS A 136 -7.05 -6.62 16.09
CA LYS A 136 -6.92 -5.48 15.16
C LYS A 136 -7.52 -5.76 13.78
N ALA A 137 -7.49 -7.02 13.32
CA ALA A 137 -8.06 -7.43 12.04
C ALA A 137 -9.56 -7.79 12.11
N ALA A 138 -10.08 -8.02 13.32
CA ALA A 138 -11.50 -8.28 13.57
C ALA A 138 -12.33 -6.99 13.50
N ALA A 139 -13.63 -7.13 13.23
CA ALA A 139 -14.55 -6.00 13.32
C ALA A 139 -14.72 -5.54 14.77
N TYR A 140 -14.76 -6.49 15.71
CA TYR A 140 -14.67 -6.27 17.15
C TYR A 140 -14.38 -7.58 17.90
N LEU A 141 -13.97 -7.46 19.16
CA LEU A 141 -13.84 -8.56 20.12
C LEU A 141 -15.06 -8.55 21.06
N ASP A 142 -15.78 -9.66 21.17
CA ASP A 142 -16.74 -9.88 22.25
C ASP A 142 -15.97 -10.40 23.47
N GLU A 143 -15.65 -9.51 24.42
CA GLU A 143 -14.86 -9.86 25.61
C GLU A 143 -15.57 -10.82 26.58
N ILE A 144 -16.91 -10.92 26.51
CA ILE A 144 -17.68 -11.78 27.41
C ILE A 144 -17.65 -13.23 26.88
N ARG A 145 -17.75 -13.39 25.56
CA ARG A 145 -17.72 -14.69 24.89
C ARG A 145 -16.33 -15.10 24.41
N GLU A 146 -15.40 -14.15 24.40
CA GLU A 146 -14.02 -14.30 23.93
C GLU A 146 -13.98 -14.65 22.45
N GLU A 147 -14.80 -13.95 21.69
CA GLU A 147 -15.07 -14.23 20.29
C GLU A 147 -14.57 -13.07 19.43
N LEU A 148 -13.66 -13.38 18.50
CA LEU A 148 -13.30 -12.47 17.42
C LEU A 148 -14.44 -12.49 16.40
N VAL A 149 -15.01 -11.32 16.12
CA VAL A 149 -16.13 -11.20 15.17
C VAL A 149 -15.65 -10.52 13.89
N PHE A 150 -15.91 -11.15 12.76
CA PHE A 150 -15.54 -10.71 11.42
C PHE A 150 -16.78 -10.52 10.55
N ILE A 151 -16.70 -9.61 9.59
CA ILE A 151 -17.72 -9.40 8.57
C ILE A 151 -17.27 -10.13 7.30
N HIS A 152 -17.76 -11.34 7.10
CA HIS A 152 -17.40 -12.20 5.97
C HIS A 152 -18.62 -13.02 5.55
N GLU A 153 -19.24 -12.66 4.43
CA GLU A 153 -20.52 -13.22 3.96
C GLU A 153 -21.63 -13.22 5.05
N GLY A 154 -21.59 -12.22 5.94
CA GLY A 154 -22.40 -12.16 7.15
C GLY A 154 -21.53 -12.11 8.40
N LYS A 155 -22.05 -12.64 9.52
CA LYS A 155 -21.32 -12.72 10.79
C LYS A 155 -20.46 -13.98 10.82
N PHE A 156 -19.14 -13.81 10.84
CA PHE A 156 -18.19 -14.90 11.05
C PHE A 156 -17.54 -14.76 12.43
N VAL A 157 -17.39 -15.87 13.16
CA VAL A 157 -16.97 -15.85 14.57
C VAL A 157 -15.84 -16.86 14.81
N THR A 158 -14.79 -16.41 15.48
CA THR A 158 -13.66 -17.25 15.89
C THR A 158 -13.45 -17.10 17.41
N PRO A 159 -13.93 -18.06 18.22
CA PRO A 159 -13.65 -18.12 19.66
C PRO A 159 -12.15 -18.27 19.93
N VAL A 160 -11.60 -17.47 20.85
CA VAL A 160 -10.20 -17.52 21.27
C VAL A 160 -10.01 -18.66 22.27
N VAL A 161 -9.71 -19.84 21.74
CA VAL A 161 -9.54 -21.07 22.53
C VAL A 161 -8.21 -21.73 22.17
N TYR A 162 -7.37 -21.91 23.19
CA TYR A 162 -6.10 -22.63 23.13
C TYR A 162 -5.70 -23.12 24.51
N ASP A 163 -4.77 -24.09 24.53
CA ASP A 163 -4.24 -24.75 25.72
C ASP A 163 -2.70 -24.80 25.67
N VAL A 164 -2.08 -25.30 26.74
CA VAL A 164 -0.62 -25.43 26.83
C VAL A 164 -0.07 -26.39 25.77
N ALA A 165 -0.85 -27.42 25.39
CA ALA A 165 -0.45 -28.35 24.34
C ALA A 165 -0.30 -27.65 22.97
N LEU A 166 -1.14 -26.67 22.65
CA LEU A 166 -0.99 -25.81 21.48
C LEU A 166 0.20 -24.86 21.61
N LEU A 167 0.41 -24.24 22.77
CA LEU A 167 1.56 -23.35 22.97
C LEU A 167 2.89 -24.07 22.74
N LYS A 168 3.02 -25.33 23.20
CA LYS A 168 4.22 -26.15 23.02
C LYS A 168 4.57 -26.43 21.56
N ARG A 169 3.57 -26.48 20.67
CA ARG A 169 3.73 -26.72 19.24
C ARG A 169 3.66 -25.46 18.38
N LEU A 170 3.42 -24.30 18.99
CA LEU A 170 3.47 -23.00 18.33
C LEU A 170 4.85 -22.77 17.69
N SER A 171 4.87 -22.49 16.39
CA SER A 171 6.12 -22.20 15.68
C SER A 171 6.51 -20.75 15.90
N MET A 172 7.52 -20.51 16.76
CA MET A 172 8.02 -19.17 17.08
C MET A 172 8.50 -18.44 15.83
N SER A 173 9.20 -19.13 14.93
CA SER A 173 9.68 -18.52 13.68
C SER A 173 8.54 -18.11 12.75
N ASP A 174 7.40 -18.81 12.77
CA ASP A 174 6.27 -18.48 11.89
C ASP A 174 5.45 -17.33 12.50
N ALA A 175 5.31 -17.32 13.83
CA ALA A 175 4.76 -16.20 14.58
C ALA A 175 5.55 -14.91 14.32
N ASP A 176 6.88 -14.94 14.45
CA ASP A 176 7.74 -13.78 14.21
C ASP A 176 7.61 -13.25 12.77
N ARG A 177 7.56 -14.15 11.77
CA ARG A 177 7.36 -13.75 10.38
C ARG A 177 5.99 -13.12 10.15
N LEU A 178 4.93 -13.69 10.73
CA LEU A 178 3.59 -13.13 10.62
C LEU A 178 3.51 -11.74 11.26
N LEU A 179 3.95 -11.62 12.52
CA LEU A 179 3.97 -10.37 13.27
C LEU A 179 4.85 -9.31 12.58
N GLY A 180 5.97 -9.72 11.99
CA GLY A 180 6.88 -8.85 11.26
C GLY A 180 6.25 -8.11 10.07
N HIS A 181 5.22 -8.67 9.42
CA HIS A 181 4.49 -7.96 8.36
C HIS A 181 3.73 -6.73 8.88
N PHE A 182 3.45 -6.65 10.18
CA PHE A 182 2.66 -5.61 10.84
C PHE A 182 3.50 -4.75 11.80
N ALA A 183 4.83 -4.83 11.73
CA ALA A 183 5.73 -4.04 12.56
C ALA A 183 5.78 -2.55 12.14
N ASP A 184 5.43 -2.25 10.90
CA ASP A 184 5.30 -0.89 10.37
C ASP A 184 3.84 -0.55 10.01
N ASP A 185 3.54 0.75 10.01
CA ASP A 185 2.21 1.25 9.65
C ASP A 185 1.98 1.38 8.14
N VAL A 186 2.92 0.93 7.30
CA VAL A 186 2.80 1.07 5.84
C VAL A 186 1.69 0.15 5.33
N HIS A 187 0.64 0.77 4.79
CA HIS A 187 -0.57 0.09 4.30
C HIS A 187 -1.21 -0.83 5.36
N ILE A 188 -1.14 -0.44 6.64
CA ILE A 188 -1.59 -1.27 7.76
C ILE A 188 -3.06 -1.67 7.64
N ASP A 189 -3.94 -0.75 7.25
CA ASP A 189 -5.36 -1.04 7.05
C ASP A 189 -5.59 -2.12 5.99
N GLN A 190 -4.82 -2.09 4.90
CA GLN A 190 -4.92 -3.09 3.84
C GLN A 190 -4.32 -4.43 4.27
N LYS A 191 -3.18 -4.44 4.98
CA LYS A 191 -2.61 -5.65 5.56
C LYS A 191 -3.59 -6.31 6.55
N LEU A 192 -4.26 -5.51 7.39
CA LEU A 192 -5.27 -5.99 8.34
C LEU A 192 -6.52 -6.53 7.62
N ALA A 193 -6.98 -5.88 6.56
CA ALA A 193 -8.08 -6.39 5.75
C ALA A 193 -7.74 -7.74 5.09
N ILE A 194 -6.53 -7.88 4.52
CA ILE A 194 -6.04 -9.14 3.94
C ILE A 194 -5.94 -10.22 5.03
N LEU A 195 -5.44 -9.88 6.22
CA LEU A 195 -5.38 -10.81 7.36
C LEU A 195 -6.78 -11.26 7.77
N SER A 196 -7.73 -10.33 7.88
CA SER A 196 -9.14 -10.59 8.20
C SER A 196 -9.78 -11.60 7.25
N GLU A 197 -9.61 -11.38 5.94
CA GLU A 197 -10.08 -12.29 4.89
C GLU A 197 -9.40 -13.66 4.98
N SER A 198 -8.09 -13.66 5.21
CA SER A 198 -7.30 -14.89 5.30
C SER A 198 -7.69 -15.71 6.53
N ILE A 199 -7.95 -15.08 7.68
CA ILE A 199 -8.45 -15.73 8.91
C ILE A 199 -9.79 -16.41 8.61
N CYS A 200 -10.73 -15.69 7.99
CA CYS A 200 -12.05 -16.23 7.67
C CYS A 200 -11.93 -17.42 6.72
N ARG A 201 -11.18 -17.27 5.63
CA ARG A 201 -11.03 -18.30 4.60
C ARG A 201 -10.34 -19.57 5.11
N LEU A 202 -9.23 -19.45 5.84
CA LEU A 202 -8.49 -20.62 6.35
C LEU A 202 -9.28 -21.37 7.44
N SER A 203 -10.06 -20.66 8.25
CA SER A 203 -10.78 -21.25 9.38
C SER A 203 -12.25 -21.61 9.07
N ALA A 204 -12.82 -21.14 7.96
CA ALA A 204 -14.21 -21.41 7.57
C ALA A 204 -14.58 -22.90 7.49
N PRO A 205 -13.72 -23.80 6.95
CA PRO A 205 -14.02 -25.23 6.91
C PRO A 205 -14.02 -25.93 8.28
N ARG A 206 -13.57 -25.23 9.33
CA ARG A 206 -13.42 -25.77 10.68
C ARG A 206 -14.65 -25.46 11.55
N SER A 207 -14.89 -26.31 12.55
CA SER A 207 -15.91 -26.04 13.58
C SER A 207 -15.50 -24.83 14.41
N ALA A 208 -16.46 -24.02 14.88
CA ALA A 208 -16.18 -22.78 15.60
C ALA A 208 -15.15 -22.96 16.73
N ALA A 209 -15.29 -24.00 17.54
CA ALA A 209 -14.38 -24.29 18.67
C ALA A 209 -12.94 -24.61 18.27
N SER A 210 -12.68 -25.02 17.01
CA SER A 210 -11.34 -25.40 16.53
C SER A 210 -10.68 -24.34 15.65
N ARG A 211 -11.39 -23.25 15.30
CA ARG A 211 -10.90 -22.23 14.37
C ARG A 211 -9.61 -21.58 14.84
N PHE A 212 -9.58 -21.09 16.08
CA PHE A 212 -8.41 -20.39 16.62
C PHE A 212 -7.21 -21.32 16.78
N THR A 213 -7.44 -22.53 17.30
CA THR A 213 -6.41 -23.57 17.40
C THR A 213 -5.80 -23.90 16.04
N TYR A 214 -6.65 -24.04 15.00
CA TYR A 214 -6.18 -24.29 13.64
C TYR A 214 -5.30 -23.15 13.11
N LEU A 215 -5.70 -21.89 13.34
CA LEU A 215 -4.93 -20.74 12.89
C LEU A 215 -3.54 -20.68 13.53
N LEU A 216 -3.44 -20.98 14.84
CA LEU A 216 -2.16 -21.02 15.55
C LEU A 216 -1.27 -22.20 15.14
N ASP A 217 -1.85 -23.33 14.76
CA ASP A 217 -1.10 -24.48 14.22
C ASP A 217 -0.53 -24.24 12.81
N ASN A 218 -1.18 -23.37 12.03
CA ASN A 218 -0.89 -23.17 10.60
C ASN A 218 -0.49 -21.71 10.32
N LEU A 219 0.34 -21.13 11.20
CA LEU A 219 0.83 -19.76 11.04
C LEU A 219 1.67 -19.57 9.77
N ASP A 220 2.31 -20.63 9.26
CA ASP A 220 3.04 -20.58 8.01
C ASP A 220 2.10 -20.37 6.80
N GLU A 221 0.94 -21.03 6.79
CA GLU A 221 -0.10 -20.85 5.78
C GLU A 221 -0.72 -19.45 5.90
N MET A 222 -0.98 -19.00 7.13
CA MET A 222 -1.46 -17.65 7.42
C MET A 222 -0.51 -16.57 6.89
N GLU A 223 0.79 -16.70 7.16
CA GLU A 223 1.83 -15.79 6.71
C GLU A 223 1.95 -15.78 5.18
N LYS A 224 1.90 -16.96 4.53
CA LYS A 224 1.91 -17.07 3.07
C LYS A 224 0.73 -16.32 2.44
N GLU A 225 -0.46 -16.47 2.99
CA GLU A 225 -1.66 -15.82 2.48
C GLU A 225 -1.61 -14.30 2.63
N VAL A 226 -1.19 -13.79 3.80
CA VAL A 226 -1.00 -12.35 4.02
C VAL A 226 0.04 -11.77 3.04
N ARG A 227 1.19 -12.43 2.90
CA ARG A 227 2.26 -11.99 2.00
C ARG A 227 1.79 -11.98 0.54
N ASN A 228 1.11 -13.02 0.09
CA ASN A 228 0.62 -13.13 -1.28
C ASN A 228 -0.48 -12.10 -1.57
N GLY A 229 -1.43 -11.92 -0.65
CA GLY A 229 -2.47 -10.91 -0.74
C GLY A 229 -1.88 -9.49 -0.81
N TYR A 230 -0.89 -9.19 0.02
CA TYR A 230 -0.23 -7.89 0.00
C TYR A 230 0.55 -7.67 -1.30
N LYS A 231 1.24 -8.68 -1.82
CA LYS A 231 1.92 -8.62 -3.13
C LYS A 231 0.94 -8.31 -4.26
N LEU A 232 -0.26 -8.92 -4.23
CA LEU A 232 -1.31 -8.64 -5.20
C LEU A 232 -1.84 -7.21 -5.08
N PHE A 233 -2.11 -6.74 -3.86
CA PHE A 233 -2.51 -5.36 -3.59
C PHE A 233 -1.46 -4.33 -4.08
N ALA A 234 -0.18 -4.55 -3.76
CA ALA A 234 0.90 -3.67 -4.21
C ALA A 234 1.00 -3.65 -5.75
N SER A 235 0.79 -4.79 -6.40
CA SER A 235 0.78 -4.88 -7.86
C SER A 235 -0.40 -4.15 -8.50
N SER A 236 -1.59 -4.20 -7.89
CA SER A 236 -2.78 -3.51 -8.41
C SER A 236 -2.69 -1.99 -8.22
N PHE A 237 -2.09 -1.52 -7.13
CA PHE A 237 -1.79 -0.10 -6.94
C PHE A 237 -0.78 0.40 -7.98
N SER A 238 0.27 -0.37 -8.24
CA SER A 238 1.23 -0.07 -9.31
C SER A 238 0.54 0.01 -10.67
N TYR A 239 -0.35 -0.95 -10.98
CA TYR A 239 -1.14 -0.92 -12.21
C TYR A 239 -2.02 0.34 -12.31
N ALA A 240 -2.75 0.70 -11.26
CA ALA A 240 -3.62 1.88 -11.26
C ALA A 240 -2.82 3.17 -11.48
N LYS A 241 -1.64 3.28 -10.85
CA LYS A 241 -0.72 4.41 -11.04
C LYS A 241 -0.20 4.48 -12.48
N ILE A 242 0.32 3.37 -13.02
CA ILE A 242 0.84 3.29 -14.39
C ILE A 242 -0.25 3.65 -15.41
N ARG A 243 -1.47 3.14 -15.21
CA ARG A 243 -2.62 3.48 -16.05
C ARG A 243 -2.90 4.98 -16.02
N GLY A 244 -2.91 5.60 -14.85
CA GLY A 244 -3.10 7.05 -14.72
C GLY A 244 -2.03 7.85 -15.45
N GLU A 245 -0.76 7.45 -15.35
CA GLU A 245 0.35 8.10 -16.05
C GLU A 245 0.21 7.99 -17.58
N ILE A 246 -0.19 6.83 -18.11
CA ILE A 246 -0.42 6.63 -19.54
C ILE A 246 -1.63 7.44 -20.04
N GLU A 247 -2.73 7.46 -19.28
CA GLU A 247 -3.91 8.24 -19.64
C GLU A 247 -3.60 9.74 -19.67
N ALA A 248 -2.83 10.26 -18.70
CA ALA A 248 -2.36 11.64 -18.68
C ALA A 248 -1.44 11.96 -19.88
N ALA A 249 -0.45 11.10 -20.15
CA ALA A 249 0.45 11.27 -21.30
C ALA A 249 -0.30 11.26 -22.64
N ARG A 250 -1.30 10.37 -22.78
CA ARG A 250 -2.18 10.34 -23.95
C ARG A 250 -2.88 11.68 -24.17
N VAL A 251 -3.46 12.26 -23.12
CA VAL A 251 -4.14 13.57 -23.21
C VAL A 251 -3.16 14.66 -23.63
N ASP A 252 -1.96 14.68 -23.06
CA ASP A 252 -0.89 15.62 -23.42
C ASP A 252 -0.49 15.49 -24.89
N TYR A 253 -0.23 14.26 -25.38
CA TYR A 253 0.13 14.04 -26.78
C TYR A 253 -0.99 14.41 -27.74
N VAL A 254 -2.24 14.10 -27.41
CA VAL A 254 -3.39 14.52 -28.23
C VAL A 254 -3.46 16.06 -28.30
N SER A 255 -3.23 16.74 -27.17
CA SER A 255 -3.19 18.20 -27.12
C SER A 255 -2.05 18.77 -27.98
N LYS A 256 -0.83 18.22 -27.87
CA LYS A 256 0.33 18.61 -28.69
C LYS A 256 0.07 18.40 -30.18
N ILE A 257 -0.47 17.25 -30.59
CA ILE A 257 -0.85 16.96 -31.98
C ILE A 257 -1.91 17.97 -32.45
N HIS A 258 -2.94 18.23 -31.64
CA HIS A 258 -3.97 19.21 -31.99
C HIS A 258 -3.41 20.63 -32.14
N LYS A 259 -2.43 21.02 -31.31
CA LYS A 259 -1.74 22.30 -31.46
C LYS A 259 -1.04 22.44 -32.82
N THR A 260 -0.34 21.39 -33.28
CA THR A 260 0.30 21.41 -34.62
C THR A 260 -0.69 21.64 -35.76
N LEU A 261 -1.94 21.17 -35.60
CA LEU A 261 -3.01 21.44 -36.57
C LEU A 261 -3.50 22.88 -36.54
N ILE A 262 -3.74 23.42 -35.34
CA ILE A 262 -4.19 24.81 -35.19
C ILE A 262 -3.15 25.75 -35.80
N ASP A 263 -1.86 25.46 -35.58
CA ASP A 263 -0.76 26.29 -36.09
C ASP A 263 -0.67 26.28 -37.63
N ILE A 264 -1.01 25.17 -38.31
CA ILE A 264 -1.03 25.12 -39.80
C ILE A 264 -2.34 25.67 -40.39
N GLN A 265 -3.44 25.69 -39.61
CA GLN A 265 -4.75 26.15 -40.06
C GLN A 265 -4.73 27.61 -40.55
N GLY A 266 -3.96 28.48 -39.90
CA GLY A 266 -3.80 29.87 -40.34
C GLY A 266 -3.20 30.00 -41.74
N GLN A 267 -2.28 29.10 -42.09
CA GLN A 267 -1.61 29.10 -43.40
C GLN A 267 -2.51 28.48 -44.48
N LEU A 268 -3.28 27.45 -44.13
CA LEU A 268 -4.31 26.83 -44.96
C LEU A 268 -5.36 27.86 -45.41
N LEU A 269 -5.82 28.73 -44.50
CA LEU A 269 -6.76 29.80 -44.84
C LEU A 269 -6.17 30.82 -45.83
N GLY A 270 -4.84 30.95 -45.89
CA GLY A 270 -4.15 31.79 -46.86
C GLY A 270 -4.20 31.28 -48.30
N ILE A 271 -4.36 29.96 -48.51
CA ILE A 271 -4.31 29.35 -49.85
C ILE A 271 -5.46 29.81 -50.76
N PRO A 272 -6.75 29.77 -50.34
CA PRO A 272 -7.85 30.28 -51.16
C PRO A 272 -7.72 31.77 -51.46
N VAL A 273 -7.33 32.56 -50.46
CA VAL A 273 -7.14 34.02 -50.61
C VAL A 273 -6.04 34.32 -51.62
N ALA A 274 -4.88 33.68 -51.49
CA ALA A 274 -3.78 33.83 -52.43
C ALA A 274 -4.18 33.40 -53.85
N THR A 275 -4.95 32.33 -53.99
CA THR A 275 -5.44 31.84 -55.29
C THR A 275 -6.34 32.87 -55.97
N VAL A 276 -7.29 33.47 -55.24
CA VAL A 276 -8.18 34.52 -55.77
C VAL A 276 -7.39 35.78 -56.15
N ILE A 277 -6.42 36.18 -55.34
CA ILE A 277 -5.56 37.34 -55.64
C ILE A 277 -4.80 37.11 -56.94
N VAL A 278 -4.13 35.96 -57.09
CA VAL A 278 -3.39 35.63 -58.31
C VAL A 278 -4.31 35.58 -59.53
N ALA A 279 -5.49 34.96 -59.41
CA ALA A 279 -6.45 34.86 -60.52
C ALA A 279 -7.05 36.22 -60.94
N SER A 280 -7.25 37.14 -60.01
CA SER A 280 -7.88 38.44 -60.27
C SER A 280 -6.91 39.55 -60.65
N GLN A 281 -5.64 39.46 -60.25
CA GLN A 281 -4.67 40.54 -60.41
C GLN A 281 -3.75 40.40 -61.64
N LEU A 282 -3.66 39.21 -62.25
CA LEU A 282 -2.90 39.02 -63.49
C LEU A 282 -3.59 39.72 -64.67
N LYS A 283 -2.86 40.59 -65.38
CA LYS A 283 -3.38 41.40 -66.51
C LYS A 283 -2.67 41.09 -67.83
N THR A 284 -3.33 41.32 -68.96
CA THR A 284 -2.71 41.12 -70.28
C THR A 284 -1.71 42.22 -70.60
N ALA A 285 -0.42 41.91 -70.56
CA ALA A 285 0.65 42.87 -70.82
C ALA A 285 1.21 42.68 -72.25
N LYS A 286 1.01 43.70 -73.10
CA LYS A 286 1.51 43.71 -74.50
C LYS A 286 2.81 44.49 -74.70
N SER A 287 3.27 45.21 -73.67
CA SER A 287 4.50 45.99 -73.66
C SER A 287 5.14 45.94 -72.27
N CYS A 288 6.39 46.42 -72.16
CA CYS A 288 7.16 46.47 -70.90
C CYS A 288 6.68 47.54 -69.90
N GLY A 289 5.37 47.78 -69.83
CA GLY A 289 4.75 48.77 -68.96
C GLY A 289 4.43 48.27 -67.55
N LEU A 290 3.61 49.03 -66.82
CA LEU A 290 3.21 48.74 -65.44
C LEU A 290 2.55 47.36 -65.28
N GLU A 291 1.79 46.90 -66.27
CA GLU A 291 1.10 45.61 -66.26
C GLU A 291 2.08 44.42 -66.24
N PHE A 292 3.20 44.54 -66.96
CA PHE A 292 4.25 43.52 -67.00
C PHE A 292 4.92 43.36 -65.62
N TRP A 293 5.32 44.48 -65.01
CA TRP A 293 5.92 44.49 -63.66
C TRP A 293 4.95 44.03 -62.57
N THR A 294 3.66 44.35 -62.71
CA THR A 294 2.60 43.87 -61.81
C THR A 294 2.49 42.34 -61.87
N ASN A 295 2.49 41.76 -63.07
CA ASN A 295 2.45 40.31 -63.24
C ASN A 295 3.69 39.60 -62.66
N ILE A 296 4.90 40.19 -62.81
CA ILE A 296 6.13 39.69 -62.19
C ILE A 296 6.02 39.74 -60.66
N ALA A 297 5.54 40.85 -60.10
CA ALA A 297 5.39 41.00 -58.65
C ALA A 297 4.38 39.98 -58.07
N ILE A 298 3.26 39.73 -58.76
CA ILE A 298 2.28 38.72 -58.37
C ILE A 298 2.89 37.31 -58.41
N LEU A 299 3.59 36.98 -59.49
CA LEU A 299 4.24 35.67 -59.62
C LEU A 299 5.34 35.46 -58.58
N GLY A 300 6.15 36.49 -58.33
CA GLY A 300 7.16 36.50 -57.27
C GLY A 300 6.54 36.32 -55.89
N GLY A 301 5.45 37.04 -55.59
CA GLY A 301 4.68 36.89 -54.37
C GLY A 301 4.12 35.47 -54.17
N ALA A 302 3.61 34.84 -55.24
CA ALA A 302 3.13 33.47 -55.20
C ALA A 302 4.24 32.47 -54.84
N TRP A 303 5.43 32.61 -55.43
CA TRP A 303 6.58 31.75 -55.12
C TRP A 303 7.18 32.01 -53.74
N ILE A 304 7.19 33.27 -53.27
CA ILE A 304 7.58 33.62 -51.89
C ILE A 304 6.61 32.96 -50.90
N PHE A 305 5.31 33.03 -51.15
CA PHE A 305 4.30 32.37 -50.31
C PHE A 305 4.52 30.85 -50.25
N VAL A 306 4.78 30.19 -51.39
CA VAL A 306 5.12 28.76 -51.42
C VAL A 306 6.38 28.47 -50.61
N GLY A 307 7.42 29.31 -50.69
CA GLY A 307 8.64 29.17 -49.90
C GLY A 307 8.40 29.25 -48.40
N LEU A 308 7.63 30.24 -47.94
CA LEU A 308 7.28 30.40 -46.53
C LEU A 308 6.39 29.26 -46.02
N LEU A 309 5.45 28.80 -46.84
CA LEU A 309 4.61 27.65 -46.53
C LEU A 309 5.42 26.36 -46.44
N ALA A 310 6.42 26.17 -47.32
CA ALA A 310 7.31 25.01 -47.26
C ALA A 310 8.12 24.98 -45.96
N ILE A 311 8.65 26.13 -45.50
CA ILE A 311 9.34 26.23 -44.20
C ILE A 311 8.39 25.85 -43.06
N ALA A 312 7.15 26.34 -43.09
CA ALA A 312 6.16 26.02 -42.07
C ALA A 312 5.78 24.52 -42.05
N ILE A 313 5.60 23.90 -43.22
CA ILE A 313 5.35 22.46 -43.36
C ILE A 313 6.51 21.66 -42.79
N VAL A 314 7.76 22.03 -43.11
CA VAL A 314 8.96 21.35 -42.57
C VAL A 314 9.02 21.47 -41.04
N ASN A 315 8.75 22.65 -40.49
CA ASN A 315 8.73 22.85 -39.04
C ASN A 315 7.69 21.95 -38.34
N GLN A 316 6.48 21.86 -38.89
CA GLN A 316 5.44 20.98 -38.35
C GLN A 316 5.79 19.49 -38.52
N TRP A 317 6.45 19.15 -39.62
CA TRP A 317 6.92 17.79 -39.85
C TRP A 317 7.95 17.34 -38.81
N VAL A 318 8.93 18.19 -38.50
CA VAL A 318 9.95 17.94 -37.47
C VAL A 318 9.30 17.84 -36.09
N THR A 319 8.35 18.72 -35.78
CA THR A 319 7.62 18.72 -34.50
C THR A 319 6.82 17.41 -34.31
N LEU A 320 6.07 16.98 -35.33
CA LEU A 320 5.40 15.67 -35.34
C LEU A 320 6.39 14.49 -35.27
N GLY A 321 7.60 14.67 -35.81
CA GLY A 321 8.73 13.77 -35.64
C GLY A 321 9.11 13.57 -34.17
N SER A 322 9.33 14.67 -33.44
CA SER A 322 9.67 14.64 -32.02
C SER A 322 8.57 13.97 -31.18
N ILE A 323 7.31 14.33 -31.41
CA ILE A 323 6.18 13.73 -30.69
C ILE A 323 6.10 12.22 -30.95
N SER A 324 6.33 11.77 -32.20
CA SER A 324 6.37 10.35 -32.53
C SER A 324 7.49 9.62 -31.78
N GLN A 325 8.67 10.21 -31.69
CA GLN A 325 9.81 9.61 -30.97
C GLN A 325 9.56 9.52 -29.47
N GLU A 326 8.94 10.54 -28.87
CA GLU A 326 8.53 10.51 -27.46
C GLU A 326 7.54 9.38 -27.18
N ILE A 327 6.52 9.23 -28.03
CA ILE A 327 5.52 8.16 -27.94
C ILE A 327 6.17 6.78 -28.05
N ASP A 328 7.06 6.58 -29.03
CA ASP A 328 7.77 5.32 -29.23
C ASP A 328 8.72 5.01 -28.06
N GLY A 329 9.37 6.03 -27.50
CA GLY A 329 10.22 5.92 -26.32
C GLY A 329 9.43 5.49 -25.08
N GLN A 330 8.28 6.12 -24.83
CA GLN A 330 7.41 5.77 -23.70
C GLN A 330 6.81 4.37 -23.85
N ARG A 331 6.41 3.99 -25.07
CA ARG A 331 5.96 2.64 -25.39
C ARG A 331 7.02 1.59 -25.07
N LYS A 332 8.27 1.81 -25.50
CA LYS A 332 9.38 0.87 -25.24
C LYS A 332 9.66 0.71 -23.75
N ARG A 333 9.65 1.81 -22.98
CA ARG A 333 9.82 1.75 -21.52
C ARG A 333 8.71 0.92 -20.86
N LEU A 334 7.46 1.11 -21.29
CA LEU A 334 6.34 0.32 -20.77
C LEU A 334 6.46 -1.17 -21.11
N GLU A 335 6.88 -1.50 -22.34
CA GLU A 335 7.12 -2.89 -22.77
C GLU A 335 8.27 -3.54 -21.98
N GLN A 336 9.32 -2.79 -21.63
CA GLN A 336 10.48 -3.28 -20.87
C GLN A 336 10.16 -3.47 -19.38
N ASP A 337 9.61 -2.43 -18.74
CA ASP A 337 9.45 -2.40 -17.29
C ASP A 337 8.17 -3.14 -16.84
N TYR A 338 7.16 -3.28 -17.71
CA TYR A 338 5.82 -3.76 -17.36
C TYR A 338 5.18 -4.63 -18.46
N ALA A 339 5.93 -5.59 -19.01
CA ALA A 339 5.51 -6.46 -20.12
C ALA A 339 4.14 -7.13 -19.94
N ALA A 340 3.78 -7.55 -18.72
CA ALA A 340 2.52 -8.25 -18.45
C ALA A 340 1.26 -7.41 -18.67
N ILE A 341 1.37 -6.08 -18.55
CA ILE A 341 0.25 -5.13 -18.69
C ILE A 341 0.36 -4.27 -19.96
N ALA A 342 1.54 -4.20 -20.58
CA ALA A 342 1.80 -3.42 -21.78
C ALA A 342 0.83 -3.70 -22.94
N ALA A 343 0.44 -4.97 -23.13
CA ALA A 343 -0.49 -5.40 -24.19
C ALA A 343 -1.83 -4.64 -24.17
N GLN A 344 -2.31 -4.22 -22.99
CA GLN A 344 -3.59 -3.52 -22.84
C GLN A 344 -3.51 -2.04 -23.28
N PHE A 345 -2.31 -1.47 -23.33
CA PHE A 345 -2.07 -0.07 -23.71
C PHE A 345 -1.62 0.09 -25.17
N MET A 346 -1.35 -1.04 -25.85
CA MET A 346 -0.88 -1.06 -27.23
C MET A 346 -1.83 -0.39 -28.22
N ASP A 347 -3.14 -0.59 -28.04
CA ASP A 347 -4.18 0.05 -28.85
C ASP A 347 -4.20 1.59 -28.69
N LEU A 348 -3.83 2.11 -27.51
CA LEU A 348 -3.75 3.56 -27.31
C LEU A 348 -2.59 4.16 -28.08
N PHE A 349 -1.41 3.53 -28.03
CA PHE A 349 -0.24 3.99 -28.77
C PHE A 349 -0.43 3.88 -30.29
N SER A 350 -1.04 2.79 -30.79
CA SER A 350 -1.33 2.63 -32.22
C SER A 350 -2.29 3.71 -32.74
N LYS A 351 -3.32 4.07 -31.96
CA LYS A 351 -4.23 5.17 -32.28
C LYS A 351 -3.53 6.52 -32.35
N LEU A 352 -2.56 6.79 -31.47
CA LEU A 352 -1.74 8.01 -31.52
C LEU A 352 -0.84 8.04 -32.76
N GLY A 353 -0.17 6.93 -33.06
CA GLY A 353 0.67 6.79 -34.26
C GLY A 353 -0.14 6.96 -35.56
N GLY A 354 -1.35 6.40 -35.62
CA GLY A 354 -2.27 6.56 -36.75
C GLY A 354 -2.65 8.02 -37.01
N ARG A 355 -2.91 8.81 -35.94
CA ARG A 355 -3.17 10.25 -36.07
C ARG A 355 -1.98 11.02 -36.63
N ILE A 356 -0.77 10.74 -36.14
CA ILE A 356 0.47 11.38 -36.65
C ILE A 356 0.66 11.08 -38.15
N CYS A 357 0.41 9.83 -38.57
CA CYS A 357 0.52 9.43 -39.98
C CYS A 357 -0.47 10.21 -40.86
N TRP A 358 -1.74 10.29 -40.44
CA TRP A 358 -2.76 11.05 -41.17
C TRP A 358 -2.38 12.54 -41.29
N HIS A 359 -1.83 13.14 -40.23
CA HIS A 359 -1.38 14.54 -40.26
C HIS A 359 -0.20 14.77 -41.19
N ARG A 360 0.78 13.85 -41.23
CA ARG A 360 1.87 13.90 -42.20
C ARG A 360 1.35 13.82 -43.64
N ALA A 361 0.40 12.93 -43.90
CA ALA A 361 -0.23 12.85 -45.22
C ALA A 361 -0.97 14.15 -45.59
N ALA A 362 -1.68 14.75 -44.63
CA ALA A 362 -2.35 16.05 -44.83
C ALA A 362 -1.35 17.18 -45.15
N LEU A 363 -0.23 17.26 -44.44
CA LEU A 363 0.83 18.26 -44.71
C LEU A 363 1.43 18.12 -46.12
N ILE A 364 1.66 16.88 -46.58
CA ILE A 364 2.11 16.63 -47.95
C ILE A 364 1.06 17.11 -48.96
N GLY A 365 -0.22 16.78 -48.73
CA GLY A 365 -1.32 17.22 -49.58
C GLY A 365 -1.37 18.74 -49.73
N ILE A 366 -1.20 19.48 -48.63
CA ILE A 366 -1.17 20.95 -48.63
C ILE A 366 -0.01 21.47 -49.48
N GLY A 367 1.19 20.90 -49.33
CA GLY A 367 2.35 21.26 -50.14
C GLY A 367 2.12 21.03 -51.64
N VAL A 368 1.55 19.88 -52.01
CA VAL A 368 1.23 19.55 -53.41
C VAL A 368 0.24 20.56 -54.00
N VAL A 369 -0.83 20.91 -53.27
CA VAL A 369 -1.82 21.89 -53.73
C VAL A 369 -1.19 23.27 -53.92
N ALA A 370 -0.33 23.71 -52.99
CA ALA A 370 0.35 25.00 -53.09
C ALA A 370 1.30 25.08 -54.31
N ILE A 371 2.08 24.03 -54.54
CA ILE A 371 2.99 23.95 -55.71
C ILE A 371 2.18 23.90 -57.00
N ALA A 372 1.10 23.12 -57.07
CA ALA A 372 0.23 23.07 -58.23
C ALA A 372 -0.40 24.44 -58.52
N GLY A 373 -0.82 25.18 -57.49
CA GLY A 373 -1.33 26.54 -57.60
C GLY A 373 -0.30 27.52 -58.18
N ALA A 374 0.94 27.50 -57.67
CA ALA A 374 2.02 28.34 -58.19
C ALA A 374 2.44 27.95 -59.63
N ALA A 375 2.45 26.66 -59.95
CA ALA A 375 2.71 26.18 -61.31
C ALA A 375 1.60 26.64 -62.28
N PHE A 376 0.34 26.57 -61.86
CA PHE A 376 -0.79 27.09 -62.64
C PHE A 376 -0.69 28.60 -62.84
N ALA A 377 -0.35 29.36 -61.80
CA ALA A 377 -0.10 30.80 -61.89
C ALA A 377 1.02 31.13 -62.88
N THR A 378 2.10 30.35 -62.85
CA THR A 378 3.24 30.47 -63.79
C THR A 378 2.78 30.19 -65.21
N TYR A 379 1.96 29.15 -65.43
CA TYR A 379 1.40 28.83 -66.74
C TYR A 379 0.51 29.97 -67.29
N VAL A 380 -0.37 30.54 -66.46
CA VAL A 380 -1.23 31.67 -66.84
C VAL A 380 -0.39 32.90 -67.15
N PHE A 381 0.62 33.21 -66.34
CA PHE A 381 1.57 34.30 -66.57
C PHE A 381 2.21 34.21 -67.96
N LEU A 382 2.72 33.02 -68.33
CA LEU A 382 3.36 32.77 -69.63
C LEU A 382 2.40 32.93 -70.81
N ARG A 383 1.10 32.67 -70.62
CA ARG A 383 0.08 32.84 -71.67
C ARG A 383 -0.38 34.28 -71.85
N ILE A 384 -0.48 35.03 -70.76
CA ILE A 384 -1.05 36.38 -70.73
C ILE A 384 0.03 37.47 -70.94
N THR A 385 1.31 37.11 -70.79
CA THR A 385 2.47 38.00 -70.94
C THR A 385 3.41 37.50 -72.05
N PRO A 386 3.09 37.71 -73.34
CA PRO A 386 3.89 37.22 -74.47
C PRO A 386 5.19 38.03 -74.72
N VAL A 387 5.59 38.89 -73.78
CA VAL A 387 6.75 39.79 -73.92
C VAL A 387 7.99 39.13 -73.30
N GLU A 388 9.12 39.14 -74.02
CA GLU A 388 10.37 38.56 -73.52
C GLU A 388 10.95 39.39 -72.36
N ILE A 389 11.16 38.74 -71.22
CA ILE A 389 11.68 39.37 -69.99
C ILE A 389 13.04 40.07 -70.24
N SER A 390 13.90 39.47 -71.06
CA SER A 390 15.21 40.03 -71.46
C SER A 390 15.08 41.38 -72.17
N THR A 391 14.08 41.55 -73.03
CA THR A 391 13.84 42.80 -73.76
C THR A 391 13.32 43.92 -72.85
N CYS A 392 12.47 43.57 -71.88
CA CYS A 392 11.97 44.54 -70.89
C CYS A 392 13.02 44.96 -69.87
N ILE A 393 13.91 44.05 -69.47
CA ILE A 393 15.03 44.41 -68.59
C ILE A 393 15.97 45.35 -69.36
N ALA A 394 16.36 45.02 -70.59
CA ALA A 394 17.22 45.89 -71.40
C ALA A 394 16.60 47.29 -71.64
N ALA A 395 15.28 47.37 -71.82
CA ALA A 395 14.56 48.64 -72.01
C ALA A 395 14.32 49.44 -70.72
N ALA A 396 14.42 48.82 -69.53
CA ALA A 396 14.25 49.51 -68.25
C ALA A 396 15.56 50.12 -67.71
N TRP A 397 16.71 49.75 -68.29
CA TRP A 397 18.05 50.24 -67.96
C TRP A 397 18.59 51.28 -68.97
N LEU A 398 17.80 51.62 -70.00
CA LEU A 398 17.95 52.78 -70.88
C LEU A 398 17.01 53.89 -70.40
#